data_AF-G1W8K2-F1
#
_entry.id   AF-G1W8K2-F1
#
_cell.length_a   1.000
_cell.length_b   1.000
_cell.length_c   1.000
_cell.angle_alpha   90.00
_cell.angle_beta   90.00
_cell.angle_gamma   90.00
#
_symmetry.space_group_name_H-M   'P 1'
#
loop_
_entity.id
_entity.type
_entity.pdbx_description
1 polymer ?
#
loop_
_entity_poly.entity_id
_entity_poly.type
_entity_poly.pdbx_seq_one_letter_code
_entity_poly.pdbx_strand_id
1 'polypeptide(L)'
;MKTISNIRYAVLLLLVSLTSCVRNELPEKRTTSKTRVDHLLIKEVFYAGHYWVRDLRKWGFPNSPDMYNDDQYIEIYNPTDETKYLDGLALCTNAIDPTTIIQFAPKDDFVNRYYGVGAISYFPGNGTQHPVPPHKSVIIAKYAIDHEKQFIAWLRANAEENGEELDLKEYKGLEAFLDLTKADYEWTMPTGNKNDKNNPDVPDMQPIYMTKTASGKLAWQFELTFLSEHTGVALVRLPWTPDDFKKNTDDTKERNKYRHYINITSSQFADFYAIEIPFDHVIDCMTICPRTRFQMRPSKLDKGYNAVTDVGFSSLKPSDLPIYSGLALTRKWDGRKFVDDDNSKSDFEVKVAALSRRDKKGNPIK
;
A
#
# COMPACT_ATOMS: atom_id res chain seq x y z
N MET A 1 -55.74 78.32 -8.91
CA MET A 1 -56.34 78.60 -7.59
C MET A 1 -56.80 77.29 -6.96
N LYS A 2 -56.42 77.06 -5.70
CA LYS A 2 -56.83 76.01 -4.74
C LYS A 2 -56.26 74.60 -4.97
N THR A 3 -55.20 74.13 -4.30
CA THR A 3 -54.91 73.89 -2.87
C THR A 3 -55.66 72.73 -2.21
N ILE A 4 -54.84 71.76 -1.74
CA ILE A 4 -54.81 71.20 -0.37
C ILE A 4 -55.97 70.23 -0.02
N SER A 5 -55.71 68.93 0.16
CA SER A 5 -55.02 68.23 1.27
C SER A 5 -55.93 67.88 2.45
N ASN A 6 -55.58 66.75 3.08
CA ASN A 6 -55.80 66.36 4.47
C ASN A 6 -56.98 65.41 4.77
N ILE A 7 -56.71 64.11 4.97
CA ILE A 7 -56.10 63.45 6.16
C ILE A 7 -57.16 63.15 7.21
N ARG A 8 -57.28 61.86 7.61
CA ARG A 8 -57.18 61.43 9.02
C ARG A 8 -56.56 60.03 9.14
N TYR A 9 -55.66 59.95 10.12
CA TYR A 9 -54.79 58.87 10.54
C TYR A 9 -55.50 57.77 11.35
N ALA A 10 -54.94 56.56 11.33
CA ALA A 10 -54.50 55.87 12.55
C ALA A 10 -53.52 54.73 12.23
N VAL A 11 -52.45 54.67 13.02
CA VAL A 11 -51.29 53.78 12.96
C VAL A 11 -51.56 52.50 13.76
N LEU A 12 -51.09 51.35 13.28
CA LEU A 12 -50.55 50.30 14.16
C LEU A 12 -49.48 49.46 13.43
N LEU A 13 -48.28 49.46 14.01
CA LEU A 13 -47.12 48.63 13.67
C LEU A 13 -47.33 47.19 14.16
N LEU A 14 -46.90 46.17 13.39
CA LEU A 14 -46.24 44.97 13.95
C LEU A 14 -45.52 44.13 12.86
N LEU A 15 -44.20 44.31 12.86
CA LEU A 15 -43.08 43.34 12.77
C LEU A 15 -43.05 42.18 11.74
N VAL A 16 -41.87 42.12 11.14
CA VAL A 16 -41.26 41.21 10.17
C VAL A 16 -41.09 39.79 10.70
N SER A 17 -41.42 38.79 9.87
CA SER A 17 -40.65 37.54 9.77
C SER A 17 -40.85 36.89 8.39
N LEU A 18 -40.01 37.27 7.42
CA LEU A 18 -39.79 36.46 6.22
C LEU A 18 -38.81 35.36 6.62
N THR A 19 -39.32 34.16 6.87
CA THR A 19 -38.49 32.97 6.98
C THR A 19 -37.99 32.60 5.59
N SER A 20 -36.80 33.12 5.26
CA SER A 20 -35.96 32.54 4.22
C SER A 20 -35.69 31.08 4.58
N CYS A 21 -36.21 30.14 3.81
CA CYS A 21 -35.62 28.80 3.76
C CYS A 21 -34.25 28.92 3.10
N VAL A 22 -33.24 29.30 3.88
CA VAL A 22 -31.84 29.13 3.52
C VAL A 22 -31.58 27.63 3.53
N ARG A 23 -31.48 27.01 2.34
CA ARG A 23 -30.81 25.72 2.20
C ARG A 23 -29.34 25.92 2.60
N ASN A 24 -29.01 25.61 3.84
CA ASN A 24 -27.65 25.30 4.24
C ASN A 24 -27.32 23.88 3.78
N GLU A 25 -27.23 23.69 2.47
CA GLU A 25 -26.49 22.56 1.92
C GLU A 25 -25.14 23.14 1.49
N LEU A 26 -24.06 22.64 2.10
CA LEU A 26 -22.70 22.85 1.59
C LEU A 26 -22.73 22.52 0.10
N PRO A 27 -22.04 23.30 -0.77
CA PRO A 27 -22.01 22.95 -2.18
C PRO A 27 -21.43 21.54 -2.30
N GLU A 28 -22.25 20.58 -2.73
CA GLU A 28 -21.73 19.33 -3.27
C GLU A 28 -20.69 19.73 -4.32
N LYS A 29 -19.44 19.31 -4.11
CA LYS A 29 -18.41 19.41 -5.14
C LYS A 29 -18.92 18.63 -6.34
N ARG A 30 -19.62 19.30 -7.25
CA ARG A 30 -19.92 18.78 -8.58
C ARG A 30 -18.58 18.60 -9.28
N THR A 31 -18.12 17.36 -9.37
CA THR A 31 -16.94 16.96 -10.12
C THR A 31 -17.21 17.24 -11.61
N THR A 32 -16.77 18.40 -12.08
CA THR A 32 -16.69 18.68 -13.51
C THR A 32 -15.47 17.95 -14.08
N SER A 33 -15.45 17.73 -15.40
CA SER A 33 -14.46 16.93 -16.15
C SER A 33 -13.02 17.52 -16.19
N LYS A 34 -12.59 18.23 -15.14
CA LYS A 34 -11.42 19.14 -15.18
C LYS A 34 -10.19 18.75 -14.36
N THR A 35 -10.09 17.53 -13.85
CA THR A 35 -8.79 16.94 -13.46
C THR A 35 -8.77 15.48 -13.89
N ARG A 36 -8.35 15.22 -15.12
CA ARG A 36 -7.94 13.87 -15.52
C ARG A 36 -6.61 13.58 -14.82
N VAL A 37 -6.50 12.43 -14.17
CA VAL A 37 -5.22 11.97 -13.61
C VAL A 37 -4.26 11.74 -14.76
N ASP A 38 -3.09 12.37 -14.71
CA ASP A 38 -2.07 12.41 -15.77
C ASP A 38 -0.81 11.58 -15.46
N HIS A 39 -0.83 10.86 -14.34
CA HIS A 39 0.25 10.03 -13.84
C HIS A 39 -0.22 8.60 -13.55
N LEU A 40 0.73 7.69 -13.29
CA LEU A 40 0.45 6.30 -12.93
C LEU A 40 -0.16 6.23 -11.53
N LEU A 41 -1.11 5.32 -11.33
CA LEU A 41 -1.80 5.14 -10.05
C LEU A 41 -1.51 3.81 -9.40
N ILE A 42 -1.41 3.79 -8.07
CA ILE A 42 -1.57 2.59 -7.26
C ILE A 42 -3.07 2.24 -7.27
N LYS A 43 -3.44 1.26 -8.10
CA LYS A 43 -4.84 0.86 -8.29
C LYS A 43 -5.30 -0.15 -7.25
N GLU A 44 -4.45 -1.09 -6.85
CA GLU A 44 -4.79 -2.08 -5.84
C GLU A 44 -3.56 -2.49 -5.04
N VAL A 45 -3.73 -2.66 -3.73
CA VAL A 45 -2.72 -3.24 -2.85
C VAL A 45 -3.34 -4.40 -2.10
N PHE A 46 -2.86 -5.60 -2.38
CA PHE A 46 -3.23 -6.81 -1.66
C PHE A 46 -2.11 -7.19 -0.69
N TYR A 47 -2.33 -6.90 0.59
CA TYR A 47 -1.37 -7.15 1.67
C TYR A 47 -1.91 -8.13 2.73
N ALA A 48 -3.23 -8.35 2.75
CA ALA A 48 -3.91 -9.10 3.80
C ALA A 48 -3.62 -10.61 3.78
N GLY A 49 -3.42 -11.17 2.59
CA GLY A 49 -3.22 -12.61 2.43
C GLY A 49 -4.50 -13.43 2.58
N HIS A 50 -4.33 -14.74 2.75
CA HIS A 50 -5.43 -15.71 2.83
C HIS A 50 -5.39 -16.53 4.13
N TYR A 51 -6.57 -16.72 4.71
CA TYR A 51 -6.78 -17.61 5.84
C TYR A 51 -6.67 -19.08 5.40
N TRP A 52 -6.03 -19.89 6.24
CA TRP A 52 -6.09 -21.33 6.13
C TRP A 52 -6.14 -21.97 7.52
N VAL A 53 -6.49 -23.25 7.59
CA VAL A 53 -6.56 -23.98 8.86
C VAL A 53 -6.14 -25.43 8.70
N ARG A 54 -5.33 -25.91 9.66
CA ARG A 54 -5.08 -27.34 9.85
C ARG A 54 -6.10 -27.93 10.84
N ASP A 55 -6.81 -28.95 10.40
CA ASP A 55 -7.79 -29.72 11.18
C ASP A 55 -7.07 -30.80 11.99
N LEU A 56 -6.91 -30.56 13.30
CA LEU A 56 -6.18 -31.45 14.20
C LEU A 56 -7.10 -32.29 15.10
N ARG A 57 -8.41 -32.24 14.86
CA ARG A 57 -9.42 -32.86 15.74
C ARG A 57 -9.29 -34.37 15.81
N LYS A 58 -8.74 -35.01 14.78
CA LYS A 58 -8.41 -36.45 14.75
C LYS A 58 -7.52 -36.87 15.93
N TRP A 59 -6.68 -35.96 16.42
CA TRP A 59 -5.77 -36.19 17.55
C TRP A 59 -6.24 -35.55 18.86
N GLY A 60 -7.47 -35.03 18.92
CA GLY A 60 -8.00 -34.36 20.12
C GLY A 60 -7.45 -32.95 20.35
N PHE A 61 -6.70 -32.38 19.39
CA PHE A 61 -6.20 -31.01 19.47
C PHE A 61 -7.17 -30.01 18.81
N PRO A 62 -7.16 -28.74 19.25
CA PRO A 62 -7.86 -27.68 18.54
C PRO A 62 -7.29 -27.48 17.14
N ASN A 63 -8.12 -26.99 16.22
CA ASN A 63 -7.66 -26.57 14.90
C ASN A 63 -6.59 -25.49 15.02
N SER A 64 -5.66 -25.47 14.06
CA SER A 64 -4.59 -24.47 13.96
C SER A 64 -4.86 -23.53 12.78
N PRO A 65 -5.59 -22.43 12.98
CA PRO A 65 -5.82 -21.39 11.98
C PRO A 65 -4.60 -20.48 11.82
N ASP A 66 -4.37 -19.98 10.61
CA ASP A 66 -3.28 -19.04 10.31
C ASP A 66 -3.60 -18.18 9.07
N MET A 67 -2.78 -17.16 8.83
CA MET A 67 -2.82 -16.29 7.64
C MET A 67 -1.58 -16.48 6.79
N TYR A 68 -1.77 -16.75 5.51
CA TYR A 68 -0.70 -16.80 4.51
C TYR A 68 -0.58 -15.44 3.83
N ASN A 69 0.58 -14.79 3.91
CA ASN A 69 0.80 -13.41 3.44
C ASN A 69 1.98 -13.29 2.47
N ASP A 70 2.33 -14.39 1.78
CA ASP A 70 3.38 -14.36 0.76
C ASP A 70 2.83 -14.03 -0.64
N ASP A 71 1.52 -14.11 -0.84
CA ASP A 71 0.84 -13.82 -2.11
C ASP A 71 0.45 -12.36 -2.28
N GLN A 72 1.27 -11.45 -1.74
CA GLN A 72 1.05 -10.01 -1.85
C GLN A 72 1.33 -9.51 -3.26
N TYR A 73 0.57 -8.49 -3.68
CA TYR A 73 0.85 -7.77 -4.93
C TYR A 73 0.40 -6.30 -4.86
N ILE A 74 0.94 -5.52 -5.79
CA ILE A 74 0.53 -4.16 -6.10
C ILE A 74 0.15 -4.11 -7.59
N GLU A 75 -1.01 -3.53 -7.89
CA GLU A 75 -1.41 -3.19 -9.26
C GLU A 75 -1.15 -1.70 -9.51
N ILE A 76 -0.33 -1.40 -10.53
CA ILE A 76 -0.13 -0.03 -11.02
C ILE A 76 -0.94 0.14 -12.31
N TYR A 77 -1.73 1.21 -12.42
CA TYR A 77 -2.59 1.50 -13.57
C TYR A 77 -2.19 2.80 -14.27
N ASN A 78 -2.26 2.82 -15.59
CA ASN A 78 -2.12 4.02 -16.39
C ASN A 78 -3.49 4.58 -16.80
N PRO A 79 -3.99 5.67 -16.18
CA PRO A 79 -5.26 6.30 -16.53
C PRO A 79 -5.20 7.22 -17.76
N THR A 80 -4.01 7.44 -18.32
CA THR A 80 -3.77 8.41 -19.39
C THR A 80 -3.98 7.79 -20.78
N ASP A 81 -4.03 8.65 -21.81
CA ASP A 81 -4.08 8.24 -23.23
C ASP A 81 -2.69 7.97 -23.82
N GLU A 82 -1.62 8.15 -23.04
CA GLU A 82 -0.24 7.96 -23.50
C GLU A 82 0.45 6.82 -22.77
N THR A 83 1.43 6.20 -23.43
CA THR A 83 2.24 5.16 -22.78
C THR A 83 3.13 5.83 -21.73
N LYS A 84 3.07 5.34 -20.49
CA LYS A 84 4.01 5.71 -19.42
C LYS A 84 5.07 4.62 -19.30
N TYR A 85 6.19 4.90 -18.63
CA TYR A 85 7.28 3.94 -18.46
C TYR A 85 7.63 3.81 -16.99
N LEU A 86 7.89 2.56 -16.55
CA LEU A 86 8.31 2.25 -15.19
C LEU A 86 9.82 2.43 -14.99
N ASP A 87 10.62 2.49 -16.04
CA ASP A 87 12.07 2.68 -15.98
C ASP A 87 12.46 3.82 -15.02
N GLY A 88 13.26 3.52 -14.00
CA GLY A 88 13.71 4.50 -13.01
C GLY A 88 12.63 4.95 -12.00
N LEU A 89 11.45 4.32 -12.02
CA LEU A 89 10.49 4.39 -10.92
C LEU A 89 10.79 3.33 -9.87
N ALA A 90 10.30 3.54 -8.65
CA ALA A 90 10.48 2.64 -7.53
C ALA A 90 9.22 2.51 -6.68
N LEU A 91 9.02 1.32 -6.11
CA LEU A 91 8.07 1.09 -5.03
C LEU A 91 8.79 1.21 -3.71
N CYS A 92 8.19 1.94 -2.78
CA CYS A 92 8.76 2.25 -1.49
C CYS A 92 7.77 1.98 -0.36
N THR A 93 8.28 1.59 0.81
CA THR A 93 7.57 1.72 2.08
C THR A 93 8.12 2.88 2.90
N ASN A 94 7.24 3.54 3.66
CA ASN A 94 7.62 4.66 4.51
C ASN A 94 8.40 4.17 5.75
N ALA A 95 9.36 4.98 6.22
CA ALA A 95 10.14 4.68 7.43
C ALA A 95 9.31 4.84 8.73
N ILE A 96 8.19 5.56 8.68
CA ILE A 96 7.27 5.75 9.80
C ILE A 96 6.17 4.69 9.76
N ASP A 97 6.01 3.99 10.87
CA ASP A 97 4.84 3.18 11.19
C ASP A 97 3.67 4.11 11.62
N PRO A 98 2.56 4.17 10.88
CA PRO A 98 1.41 5.03 11.19
C PRO A 98 0.70 4.66 12.50
N THR A 99 0.97 3.47 13.07
CA THR A 99 0.42 3.04 14.37
C THR A 99 1.19 3.56 15.58
N THR A 100 2.26 4.30 15.32
CA THR A 100 3.16 4.85 16.33
C THR A 100 3.16 6.37 16.28
N ILE A 101 3.08 7.02 17.45
CA ILE A 101 3.33 8.46 17.56
C ILE A 101 4.81 8.71 17.87
N ILE A 102 5.49 9.37 16.94
CA ILE A 102 6.91 9.72 17.06
C ILE A 102 7.03 11.18 17.49
N GLN A 103 7.89 11.44 18.47
CA GLN A 103 8.32 12.80 18.81
C GLN A 103 9.75 12.99 18.30
N PHE A 104 9.89 13.71 17.19
CA PHE A 104 11.19 13.98 16.60
C PHE A 104 11.97 15.00 17.40
N ALA A 105 13.30 14.90 17.36
CA ALA A 105 14.12 16.07 17.64
C ALA A 105 13.77 17.21 16.66
N PRO A 106 13.80 18.49 17.05
CA PRO A 106 13.26 19.58 16.22
C PRO A 106 13.80 19.70 14.79
N LYS A 107 15.03 19.25 14.53
CA LYS A 107 15.65 19.30 13.19
C LYS A 107 15.37 18.06 12.32
N ASP A 108 14.83 17.01 12.93
CA ASP A 108 14.70 15.69 12.32
C ASP A 108 13.25 15.37 11.93
N ASP A 109 12.29 16.20 12.31
CA ASP A 109 10.92 16.08 11.80
C ASP A 109 10.91 16.34 10.29
N PHE A 110 10.76 15.26 9.51
CA PHE A 110 10.78 15.29 8.06
C PHE A 110 9.39 15.19 7.43
N VAL A 111 8.34 14.92 8.20
CA VAL A 111 7.00 14.55 7.69
C VAL A 111 6.44 15.60 6.72
N ASN A 112 6.82 16.87 6.90
CA ASN A 112 6.42 17.99 6.05
C ASN A 112 7.48 18.49 5.06
N ARG A 113 8.67 17.87 5.03
CA ARG A 113 9.84 18.28 4.23
C ARG A 113 10.12 17.37 3.05
N TYR A 114 10.03 16.05 3.23
CA TYR A 114 10.20 15.05 2.19
C TYR A 114 9.46 13.75 2.52
N TYR A 115 9.35 12.85 1.54
CA TYR A 115 8.82 11.49 1.77
C TYR A 115 9.95 10.60 2.31
N GLY A 116 9.88 10.22 3.59
CA GLY A 116 10.91 9.40 4.25
C GLY A 116 10.71 7.90 3.97
N VAL A 117 11.60 7.33 3.16
CA VAL A 117 11.56 5.94 2.73
C VAL A 117 12.36 5.04 3.67
N GLY A 118 11.78 3.91 4.06
CA GLY A 118 12.41 2.85 4.87
C GLY A 118 12.92 1.68 4.02
N ALA A 119 12.17 1.32 2.97
CA ALA A 119 12.57 0.33 1.98
C ALA A 119 12.16 0.77 0.57
N ILE A 120 12.94 0.38 -0.43
CA ILE A 120 12.85 0.79 -1.83
C ILE A 120 13.35 -0.32 -2.76
N SER A 121 12.58 -0.60 -3.80
CA SER A 121 13.00 -1.41 -4.94
C SER A 121 12.56 -0.73 -6.22
N TYR A 122 13.39 -0.77 -7.26
CA TYR A 122 13.18 0.03 -8.47
C TYR A 122 13.11 -0.81 -9.73
N PHE A 123 12.39 -0.32 -10.73
CA PHE A 123 12.39 -0.92 -12.06
C PHE A 123 13.65 -0.43 -12.80
N PRO A 124 14.57 -1.34 -13.18
CA PRO A 124 15.73 -0.96 -13.97
C PRO A 124 15.31 -0.46 -15.36
N GLY A 125 16.24 0.09 -16.13
CA GLY A 125 16.01 0.37 -17.55
C GLY A 125 16.55 1.71 -18.04
N ASN A 126 16.45 1.93 -19.34
CA ASN A 126 17.00 3.08 -20.06
C ASN A 126 15.98 4.20 -20.33
N GLY A 127 14.72 4.03 -19.89
CA GLY A 127 13.63 4.98 -20.08
C GLY A 127 12.51 4.51 -21.01
N THR A 128 12.70 3.38 -21.71
CA THR A 128 11.73 2.89 -22.71
C THR A 128 11.46 1.38 -22.64
N GLN A 129 12.01 0.67 -21.66
CA GLN A 129 11.98 -0.80 -21.63
C GLN A 129 10.75 -1.37 -20.92
N HIS A 130 10.13 -0.60 -20.03
CA HIS A 130 9.03 -1.06 -19.19
C HIS A 130 7.76 -0.20 -19.44
N PRO A 131 7.14 -0.29 -20.63
CA PRO A 131 5.95 0.48 -20.97
C PRO A 131 4.73 0.00 -20.19
N VAL A 132 3.91 0.95 -19.72
CA VAL A 132 2.53 0.73 -19.27
C VAL A 132 1.63 1.42 -20.29
N PRO A 133 1.01 0.66 -21.22
CA PRO A 133 0.16 1.24 -22.25
C PRO A 133 -1.04 2.01 -21.65
N PRO A 134 -1.66 2.91 -22.43
CA PRO A 134 -2.88 3.61 -22.04
C PRO A 134 -3.95 2.65 -21.52
N HIS A 135 -4.55 2.97 -20.38
CA HIS A 135 -5.64 2.20 -19.78
C HIS A 135 -5.30 0.72 -19.50
N LYS A 136 -4.03 0.43 -19.26
CA LYS A 136 -3.54 -0.88 -18.84
C LYS A 136 -2.94 -0.81 -17.44
N SER A 137 -2.88 -1.98 -16.82
CA SER A 137 -2.22 -2.18 -15.55
C SER A 137 -1.00 -3.08 -15.73
N VAL A 138 -0.09 -2.98 -14.77
CA VAL A 138 0.92 -4.00 -14.49
C VAL A 138 0.71 -4.54 -13.08
N ILE A 139 1.02 -5.81 -12.89
CA ILE A 139 1.00 -6.50 -11.60
C ILE A 139 2.43 -6.71 -11.13
N ILE A 140 2.71 -6.29 -9.91
CA ILE A 140 3.99 -6.52 -9.24
C ILE A 140 3.72 -7.38 -8.03
N ALA A 141 4.27 -8.59 -8.01
CA ALA A 141 4.09 -9.56 -6.92
C ALA A 141 5.25 -9.52 -5.92
N LYS A 142 5.00 -10.00 -4.69
CA LYS A 142 6.10 -10.33 -3.76
C LYS A 142 6.93 -11.48 -4.30
N TYR A 143 6.24 -12.57 -4.64
CA TYR A 143 6.78 -13.74 -5.32
C TYR A 143 5.83 -14.07 -6.46
N ALA A 144 6.30 -14.08 -7.69
CA ALA A 144 5.45 -14.34 -8.86
C ALA A 144 5.28 -15.84 -9.11
N ILE A 145 4.70 -16.56 -8.15
CA ILE A 145 4.55 -18.02 -8.17
C ILE A 145 3.10 -18.47 -8.00
N ASP A 146 2.85 -19.76 -8.19
CA ASP A 146 1.60 -20.39 -7.76
C ASP A 146 1.71 -20.73 -6.27
N HIS A 147 1.11 -19.88 -5.43
CA HIS A 147 1.30 -19.94 -3.98
C HIS A 147 0.65 -21.19 -3.35
N GLU A 148 -0.49 -21.64 -3.88
CA GLU A 148 -1.11 -22.91 -3.46
C GLU A 148 -0.16 -24.08 -3.73
N LYS A 149 0.35 -24.19 -4.96
CA LYS A 149 1.26 -25.27 -5.35
C LYS A 149 2.54 -25.24 -4.52
N GLN A 150 3.12 -24.06 -4.32
CA GLN A 150 4.35 -23.92 -3.54
C GLN A 150 4.13 -24.29 -2.07
N PHE A 151 3.01 -23.88 -1.48
CA PHE A 151 2.69 -24.22 -0.09
C PHE A 151 2.47 -25.72 0.09
N ILE A 152 1.75 -26.37 -0.83
CA ILE A 152 1.57 -27.83 -0.84
C ILE A 152 2.89 -28.57 -1.03
N ALA A 153 3.79 -28.08 -1.90
CA ALA A 153 5.11 -28.66 -2.08
C ALA A 153 5.95 -28.55 -0.79
N TRP A 154 5.89 -27.41 -0.11
CA TRP A 154 6.53 -27.23 1.20
C TRP A 154 5.96 -28.20 2.25
N LEU A 155 4.63 -28.36 2.32
CA LEU A 155 4.01 -29.34 3.24
C LEU A 155 4.52 -30.76 3.02
N ARG A 156 4.62 -31.19 1.74
CA ARG A 156 5.16 -32.51 1.38
C ARG A 156 6.60 -32.68 1.82
N ALA A 157 7.45 -31.69 1.53
CA ALA A 157 8.86 -31.72 1.89
C ALA A 157 9.05 -31.76 3.42
N ASN A 158 8.26 -31.00 4.18
CA ASN A 158 8.33 -31.03 5.65
C ASN A 158 7.84 -32.37 6.22
N ALA A 159 6.77 -32.94 5.67
CA ALA A 159 6.29 -34.25 6.10
C ALA A 159 7.35 -35.33 5.85
N GLU A 160 8.00 -35.31 4.68
CA GLU A 160 9.10 -36.23 4.35
C GLU A 160 10.30 -36.04 5.30
N GLU A 161 10.74 -34.80 5.53
CA GLU A 161 11.88 -34.49 6.42
C GLU A 161 11.63 -34.94 7.87
N ASN A 162 10.38 -34.86 8.35
CA ASN A 162 10.01 -35.24 9.71
C ASN A 162 9.50 -36.70 9.82
N GLY A 163 9.40 -37.44 8.72
CA GLY A 163 8.83 -38.80 8.71
C GLY A 163 7.34 -38.85 9.09
N GLU A 164 6.60 -37.78 8.79
CA GLU A 164 5.16 -37.66 9.06
C GLU A 164 4.32 -38.05 7.84
N GLU A 165 3.12 -38.58 8.07
CA GLU A 165 2.13 -38.79 7.01
C GLU A 165 1.36 -37.48 6.74
N LEU A 166 1.30 -37.05 5.48
CA LEU A 166 0.55 -35.85 5.07
C LEU A 166 -0.82 -36.22 4.51
N ASP A 167 -1.89 -35.83 5.22
CA ASP A 167 -3.24 -35.77 4.66
C ASP A 167 -3.61 -34.33 4.30
N LEU A 168 -3.58 -33.99 3.00
CA LEU A 168 -3.94 -32.66 2.53
C LEU A 168 -5.38 -32.26 2.87
N LYS A 169 -6.28 -33.21 3.17
CA LYS A 169 -7.67 -32.89 3.59
C LYS A 169 -7.74 -32.22 4.95
N GLU A 170 -6.67 -32.30 5.74
CA GLU A 170 -6.55 -31.59 7.01
C GLU A 170 -6.35 -30.10 6.79
N TYR A 171 -5.85 -29.68 5.63
CA TYR A 171 -5.54 -28.30 5.32
C TYR A 171 -6.66 -27.70 4.46
N LYS A 172 -7.36 -26.69 5.01
CA LYS A 172 -8.52 -26.05 4.35
C LYS A 172 -8.19 -24.59 4.05
N GLY A 173 -8.67 -24.07 2.92
CA GLY A 173 -8.48 -22.68 2.49
C GLY A 173 -7.27 -22.47 1.56
N LEU A 174 -6.46 -23.50 1.31
CA LEU A 174 -5.29 -23.40 0.42
C LEU A 174 -5.68 -23.03 -1.02
N GLU A 175 -6.87 -23.44 -1.45
CA GLU A 175 -7.42 -23.16 -2.77
C GLU A 175 -7.69 -21.66 -3.03
N ALA A 176 -7.64 -20.83 -1.99
CA ALA A 176 -7.76 -19.38 -2.08
C ALA A 176 -6.44 -18.70 -2.44
N PHE A 177 -5.29 -19.33 -2.15
CA PHE A 177 -3.97 -18.72 -2.34
C PHE A 177 -3.75 -18.37 -3.82
N LEU A 178 -3.19 -17.19 -4.09
CA LEU A 178 -3.15 -16.68 -5.46
C LEU A 178 -2.24 -17.48 -6.39
N ASP A 179 -2.56 -17.45 -7.69
CA ASP A 179 -1.60 -17.79 -8.74
C ASP A 179 -1.06 -16.48 -9.32
N LEU A 180 0.17 -16.13 -8.95
CA LEU A 180 0.87 -14.93 -9.39
C LEU A 180 1.94 -15.22 -10.44
N THR A 181 1.95 -16.42 -11.04
CA THR A 181 2.91 -16.79 -12.11
C THR A 181 2.86 -15.90 -13.36
N LYS A 182 1.79 -15.11 -13.49
CA LYS A 182 1.57 -14.18 -14.61
C LYS A 182 1.73 -12.71 -14.20
N ALA A 183 2.29 -12.43 -13.03
CA ALA A 183 2.67 -11.07 -12.68
C ALA A 183 3.68 -10.53 -13.70
N ASP A 184 3.65 -9.22 -13.94
CA ASP A 184 4.55 -8.55 -14.89
C ASP A 184 5.95 -8.37 -14.28
N TYR A 185 6.02 -8.26 -12.95
CA TYR A 185 7.24 -8.13 -12.17
C TYR A 185 7.11 -8.81 -10.81
N GLU A 186 8.24 -9.06 -10.16
CA GLU A 186 8.29 -9.33 -8.73
C GLU A 186 9.33 -8.45 -8.02
N TRP A 187 9.16 -8.19 -6.72
CA TRP A 187 10.10 -7.37 -5.95
C TRP A 187 11.08 -8.17 -5.09
N THR A 188 10.90 -9.49 -4.95
CA THR A 188 11.83 -10.31 -4.17
C THR A 188 12.91 -10.91 -5.06
N MET A 189 14.14 -10.48 -4.83
CA MET A 189 15.31 -10.96 -5.55
C MET A 189 15.63 -12.45 -5.25
N PRO A 190 16.43 -13.13 -6.11
CA PRO A 190 16.87 -14.51 -5.87
C PRO A 190 17.88 -14.62 -4.73
N THR A 191 17.50 -15.29 -3.65
CA THR A 191 18.35 -15.46 -2.45
C THR A 191 19.39 -16.57 -2.60
N GLY A 192 19.19 -17.51 -3.52
CA GLY A 192 20.02 -18.70 -3.70
C GLY A 192 20.00 -19.67 -2.51
N ASN A 193 19.02 -19.53 -1.60
CA ASN A 193 18.85 -20.41 -0.45
C ASN A 193 17.72 -21.44 -0.68
N LYS A 194 17.57 -22.43 0.22
CA LYS A 194 16.57 -23.49 0.05
C LYS A 194 15.10 -23.03 0.09
N ASN A 195 14.85 -21.82 0.58
CA ASN A 195 13.54 -21.20 0.70
C ASN A 195 13.36 -20.08 -0.34
N ASP A 196 14.22 -20.03 -1.37
CA ASP A 196 14.08 -19.09 -2.47
C ASP A 196 12.74 -19.34 -3.20
N LYS A 197 12.02 -18.25 -3.43
CA LYS A 197 10.69 -18.23 -4.06
C LYS A 197 10.65 -17.30 -5.27
N ASN A 198 11.80 -16.75 -5.67
CA ASN A 198 11.94 -15.99 -6.89
C ASN A 198 11.57 -16.86 -8.10
N ASN A 199 10.80 -16.28 -9.02
CA ASN A 199 10.44 -16.88 -10.29
C ASN A 199 11.35 -16.34 -11.40
N PRO A 200 12.30 -17.13 -11.93
CA PRO A 200 13.24 -16.66 -12.94
C PRO A 200 12.59 -16.29 -14.29
N ASP A 201 11.33 -16.67 -14.52
CA ASP A 201 10.58 -16.31 -15.72
C ASP A 201 9.89 -14.94 -15.62
N VAL A 202 9.90 -14.31 -14.44
CA VAL A 202 9.29 -12.99 -14.19
C VAL A 202 10.39 -11.96 -13.86
N PRO A 203 10.41 -10.78 -14.50
CA PRO A 203 11.42 -9.77 -14.23
C PRO A 203 11.41 -9.23 -12.78
N ASP A 204 12.61 -9.13 -12.21
CA ASP A 204 12.81 -8.59 -10.87
C ASP A 204 12.91 -7.06 -10.85
N MET A 205 12.22 -6.42 -9.91
CA MET A 205 12.64 -5.13 -9.39
C MET A 205 13.98 -5.27 -8.66
N GLN A 206 14.80 -4.24 -8.70
CA GLN A 206 16.16 -4.28 -8.15
C GLN A 206 16.26 -3.50 -6.83
N PRO A 207 17.12 -3.91 -5.88
CA PRO A 207 17.46 -3.08 -4.73
C PRO A 207 18.22 -1.83 -5.20
N ILE A 208 18.11 -0.73 -4.47
CA ILE A 208 18.75 0.54 -4.88
C ILE A 208 20.28 0.44 -5.00
N TYR A 209 20.92 -0.42 -4.20
CA TYR A 209 22.25 -0.97 -4.49
C TYR A 209 22.52 -2.26 -3.71
N MET A 210 23.62 -2.93 -4.05
CA MET A 210 24.12 -4.11 -3.37
C MET A 210 25.51 -3.87 -2.75
N THR A 211 25.75 -4.49 -1.59
CA THR A 211 27.06 -4.59 -0.96
C THR A 211 27.54 -6.04 -0.92
N LYS A 212 28.80 -6.26 -0.53
CA LYS A 212 29.30 -7.59 -0.19
C LYS A 212 29.46 -7.69 1.32
N THR A 213 28.96 -8.77 1.91
CA THR A 213 29.22 -9.11 3.31
C THR A 213 30.70 -9.47 3.50
N ALA A 214 31.14 -9.59 4.76
CA ALA A 214 32.49 -10.07 5.09
C ALA A 214 32.78 -11.48 4.51
N SER A 215 31.75 -12.30 4.30
CA SER A 215 31.86 -13.63 3.69
C SER A 215 31.78 -13.61 2.16
N GLY A 216 31.73 -12.44 1.53
CA GLY A 216 31.67 -12.27 0.08
C GLY A 216 30.29 -12.47 -0.54
N LYS A 217 29.25 -12.77 0.25
CA LYS A 217 27.86 -12.87 -0.23
C LYS A 217 27.33 -11.47 -0.56
N LEU A 218 26.46 -11.39 -1.57
CA LEU A 218 25.74 -10.15 -1.84
C LEU A 218 24.74 -9.86 -0.72
N ALA A 219 24.66 -8.61 -0.32
CA ALA A 219 23.66 -8.09 0.60
C ALA A 219 22.95 -6.94 -0.07
N TRP A 220 21.67 -7.15 -0.34
CA TRP A 220 20.78 -6.15 -0.87
C TRP A 220 20.53 -5.06 0.17
N GLN A 221 20.54 -3.80 -0.25
CA GLN A 221 20.40 -2.68 0.67
C GLN A 221 19.05 -2.02 0.49
N PHE A 222 18.34 -1.87 1.61
CA PHE A 222 17.05 -1.16 1.71
C PHE A 222 15.94 -1.74 0.87
N GLU A 223 15.95 -3.03 0.57
CA GLU A 223 14.96 -3.62 -0.32
C GLU A 223 13.56 -3.72 0.27
N LEU A 224 12.55 -3.67 -0.61
CA LEU A 224 11.18 -3.98 -0.25
C LEU A 224 11.06 -5.50 -0.06
N THR A 225 10.78 -5.95 1.15
CA THR A 225 10.67 -7.38 1.47
C THR A 225 9.22 -7.85 1.62
N PHE A 226 8.35 -7.03 2.21
CA PHE A 226 6.93 -7.30 2.39
C PHE A 226 6.14 -6.01 2.59
N LEU A 227 4.82 -6.09 2.41
CA LEU A 227 3.88 -5.02 2.76
C LEU A 227 3.27 -5.31 4.12
N SER A 228 3.46 -4.42 5.09
CA SER A 228 2.82 -4.53 6.39
C SER A 228 1.39 -3.99 6.34
N GLU A 229 0.58 -4.34 7.34
CA GLU A 229 -0.75 -3.75 7.55
C GLU A 229 -0.70 -2.34 8.17
N HIS A 230 0.49 -1.79 8.40
CA HIS A 230 0.75 -0.50 9.04
C HIS A 230 1.96 0.18 8.37
N THR A 231 1.79 0.63 7.13
CA THR A 231 2.88 1.27 6.36
C THR A 231 2.33 2.28 5.37
N GLY A 232 3.16 3.25 4.99
CA GLY A 232 2.94 4.04 3.78
C GLY A 232 3.53 3.31 2.58
N VAL A 233 2.81 3.24 1.46
CA VAL A 233 3.30 2.72 0.18
C VAL A 233 3.36 3.87 -0.82
N ALA A 234 4.43 3.96 -1.61
CA ALA A 234 4.55 4.98 -2.66
C ALA A 234 5.16 4.43 -3.94
N LEU A 235 4.69 4.95 -5.06
CA LEU A 235 5.38 4.92 -6.35
C LEU A 235 6.14 6.24 -6.50
N VAL A 236 7.45 6.17 -6.68
CA VAL A 236 8.31 7.35 -6.78
C VAL A 236 9.16 7.29 -8.04
N ARG A 237 9.57 8.45 -8.55
CA ARG A 237 10.65 8.58 -9.52
C ARG A 237 11.97 8.72 -8.78
N LEU A 238 12.96 7.89 -9.07
CA LEU A 238 14.27 8.02 -8.45
C LEU A 238 14.88 9.41 -8.74
N PRO A 239 15.26 10.19 -7.72
CA PRO A 239 15.90 11.49 -7.92
C PRO A 239 17.39 11.38 -8.29
N TRP A 240 17.93 10.17 -8.24
CA TRP A 240 19.33 9.83 -8.45
C TRP A 240 19.44 8.51 -9.20
N THR A 241 20.61 8.27 -9.79
CA THR A 241 20.95 6.93 -10.28
C THR A 241 21.36 6.03 -9.09
N PRO A 242 21.23 4.70 -9.21
CA PRO A 242 21.74 3.75 -8.21
C PRO A 242 23.22 3.98 -7.84
N ASP A 243 24.06 4.30 -8.82
CA ASP A 243 25.49 4.56 -8.61
C ASP A 243 25.75 5.87 -7.85
N ASP A 244 24.96 6.90 -8.11
CA ASP A 244 25.05 8.15 -7.38
C ASP A 244 24.56 7.98 -5.94
N PHE A 245 23.44 7.28 -5.76
CA PHE A 245 22.91 6.95 -4.44
C PHE A 245 23.92 6.19 -3.58
N LYS A 246 24.58 5.19 -4.15
CA LYS A 246 25.62 4.40 -3.46
C LYS A 246 26.80 5.25 -2.97
N LYS A 247 27.17 6.31 -3.70
CA LYS A 247 28.27 7.22 -3.31
C LYS A 247 27.81 8.22 -2.24
N ASN A 248 26.50 8.53 -2.24
CA ASN A 248 25.89 9.58 -1.44
C ASN A 248 24.77 9.02 -0.52
N THR A 249 24.95 7.81 0.01
CA THR A 249 23.92 7.17 0.84
C THR A 249 23.78 7.87 2.19
N ASP A 250 24.70 7.64 3.13
CA ASP A 250 24.54 8.09 4.51
C ASP A 250 25.21 9.44 4.74
N ASP A 251 24.53 10.28 5.54
CA ASP A 251 25.07 11.56 6.04
C ASP A 251 26.49 11.41 6.62
N THR A 252 27.32 12.43 6.39
CA THR A 252 28.61 12.58 7.08
C THR A 252 28.55 13.79 8.01
N LYS A 253 29.56 13.95 8.88
CA LYS A 253 29.62 15.11 9.79
C LYS A 253 29.65 16.45 9.04
N GLU A 254 30.08 16.44 7.78
CA GLU A 254 30.32 17.60 6.95
C GLU A 254 29.21 17.90 5.94
N ARG A 255 28.38 16.89 5.58
CA ARG A 255 27.40 17.03 4.49
C ARG A 255 26.20 16.09 4.64
N ASN A 256 25.00 16.66 4.47
CA ASN A 256 23.77 15.90 4.29
C ASN A 256 23.75 15.23 2.91
N LYS A 257 23.40 13.95 2.90
CA LYS A 257 23.34 13.04 1.76
C LYS A 257 21.90 12.59 1.55
N TYR A 258 21.62 11.38 1.06
CA TYR A 258 20.26 10.96 0.71
C TYR A 258 19.56 10.16 1.80
N ARG A 259 20.29 9.65 2.80
CA ARG A 259 19.76 8.88 3.92
C ARG A 259 20.18 9.53 5.24
N HIS A 260 19.18 9.93 6.01
CA HIS A 260 19.34 10.73 7.21
C HIS A 260 19.15 9.90 8.47
N TYR A 261 19.98 10.14 9.46
CA TYR A 261 19.75 9.66 10.82
C TYR A 261 18.71 10.56 11.50
N ILE A 262 17.66 9.95 12.04
CA ILE A 262 16.50 10.64 12.62
C ILE A 262 16.53 10.39 14.13
N ASN A 263 16.80 11.44 14.91
CA ASN A 263 16.75 11.35 16.37
C ASN A 263 15.30 11.45 16.85
N ILE A 264 14.91 10.52 17.71
CA ILE A 264 13.63 10.50 18.41
C ILE A 264 13.85 10.91 19.87
N THR A 265 13.01 11.82 20.38
CA THR A 265 13.06 12.26 21.79
C THR A 265 12.11 11.49 22.70
N SER A 266 11.15 10.73 22.15
CA SER A 266 10.29 9.86 22.96
C SER A 266 11.03 8.58 23.37
N SER A 267 11.02 8.27 24.68
CA SER A 267 11.79 7.17 25.27
C SER A 267 11.36 5.75 24.86
N GLN A 268 10.27 5.61 24.10
CA GLN A 268 9.69 4.32 23.71
C GLN A 268 10.17 3.82 22.34
N PHE A 269 10.89 4.66 21.57
CA PHE A 269 11.29 4.34 20.21
C PHE A 269 12.78 4.61 20.00
N ALA A 270 13.41 3.78 19.17
CA ALA A 270 14.79 3.95 18.78
C ALA A 270 14.89 4.93 17.61
N ASP A 271 16.00 5.65 17.57
CA ASP A 271 16.39 6.40 16.38
C ASP A 271 16.44 5.48 15.15
N PHE A 272 16.19 6.05 13.98
CA PHE A 272 16.12 5.29 12.74
C PHE A 272 16.70 6.09 11.59
N TYR A 273 16.72 5.49 10.40
CA TYR A 273 17.14 6.16 9.18
C TYR A 273 15.97 6.30 8.21
N ALA A 274 15.92 7.43 7.52
CA ALA A 274 14.99 7.65 6.42
C ALA A 274 15.77 8.07 5.16
N ILE A 275 15.48 7.42 4.04
CA ILE A 275 15.92 7.87 2.72
C ILE A 275 15.00 9.03 2.32
N GLU A 276 15.58 10.20 2.06
CA GLU A 276 14.84 11.36 1.57
C GLU A 276 14.33 11.06 0.15
N ILE A 277 13.08 11.36 -0.14
CA ILE A 277 12.57 11.49 -1.52
C ILE A 277 11.84 12.83 -1.59
N PRO A 278 12.29 13.78 -2.44
CA PRO A 278 11.58 15.03 -2.64
C PRO A 278 10.11 14.79 -3.02
N PHE A 279 9.19 15.61 -2.50
CA PHE A 279 7.76 15.36 -2.70
C PHE A 279 7.32 15.39 -4.17
N ASP A 280 7.97 16.21 -5.01
CA ASP A 280 7.73 16.29 -6.44
C ASP A 280 8.23 15.06 -7.23
N HIS A 281 8.97 14.17 -6.57
CA HIS A 281 9.34 12.86 -7.09
C HIS A 281 8.35 11.75 -6.71
N VAL A 282 7.42 12.01 -5.80
CA VAL A 282 6.36 11.04 -5.47
C VAL A 282 5.27 11.12 -6.52
N ILE A 283 5.03 10.01 -7.22
CA ILE A 283 4.02 9.92 -8.27
C ILE A 283 2.65 9.66 -7.67
N ASP A 284 2.58 8.68 -6.77
CA ASP A 284 1.35 8.31 -6.07
C ASP A 284 1.72 7.64 -4.74
N CYS A 285 0.88 7.78 -3.72
CA CYS A 285 1.11 7.14 -2.43
C CYS A 285 -0.18 6.85 -1.66
N MET A 286 -0.11 5.90 -0.76
CA MET A 286 -1.20 5.56 0.15
C MET A 286 -0.68 5.15 1.53
N THR A 287 -1.55 5.16 2.53
CA THR A 287 -1.26 4.80 3.91
C THR A 287 -2.21 3.70 4.35
N ILE A 288 -1.61 2.56 4.73
CA ILE A 288 -2.29 1.40 5.27
C ILE A 288 -2.11 1.45 6.78
N CYS A 289 -3.20 1.40 7.54
CA CYS A 289 -3.15 1.36 9.00
C CYS A 289 -4.45 0.80 9.57
N PRO A 290 -4.43 -0.13 10.54
CA PRO A 290 -5.67 -0.64 11.14
C PRO A 290 -6.50 0.49 11.74
N ARG A 291 -7.83 0.41 11.58
CA ARG A 291 -8.76 1.55 11.85
C ARG A 291 -8.66 2.12 13.26
N THR A 292 -8.38 1.28 14.24
CA THR A 292 -8.31 1.69 15.65
C THR A 292 -6.91 2.07 16.11
N ARG A 293 -5.91 1.96 15.23
CA ARG A 293 -4.50 2.05 15.59
C ARG A 293 -3.77 3.27 15.03
N PHE A 294 -4.39 4.05 14.15
CA PHE A 294 -3.73 5.23 13.56
C PHE A 294 -3.36 6.26 14.62
N GLN A 295 -2.07 6.59 14.70
CA GLN A 295 -1.51 7.56 15.64
C GLN A 295 -0.89 8.75 14.91
N MET A 296 -0.22 8.53 13.78
CA MET A 296 0.52 9.56 13.08
C MET A 296 0.46 9.36 11.56
N ARG A 297 0.43 10.48 10.85
CA ARG A 297 0.53 10.52 9.39
C ARG A 297 2.00 10.38 8.97
N PRO A 298 2.39 9.39 8.14
CA PRO A 298 3.78 9.19 7.73
C PRO A 298 4.33 10.28 6.78
N SER A 299 3.47 10.96 6.03
CA SER A 299 3.86 11.96 5.02
C SER A 299 2.73 12.96 4.78
N LYS A 300 3.07 14.22 4.49
CA LYS A 300 2.09 15.25 4.13
C LYS A 300 1.37 15.03 2.79
N LEU A 301 1.72 14.01 2.00
CA LEU A 301 1.09 13.73 0.72
C LEU A 301 -0.27 13.05 0.86
N ASP A 302 -0.40 12.03 1.72
CA ASP A 302 -1.68 11.29 1.87
C ASP A 302 -2.47 11.67 3.13
N LYS A 303 -3.59 12.40 2.98
CA LYS A 303 -4.33 13.09 4.05
C LYS A 303 -5.03 12.15 5.01
N GLY A 304 -5.10 10.86 4.69
CA GLY A 304 -5.74 9.86 5.52
C GLY A 304 -5.04 8.52 5.42
N TYR A 305 -5.78 7.49 5.79
CA TYR A 305 -5.34 6.11 5.74
C TYR A 305 -6.55 5.22 5.47
N ASN A 306 -6.31 4.00 5.04
CA ASN A 306 -7.35 2.98 4.96
C ASN A 306 -6.81 1.62 5.42
N ALA A 307 -7.72 0.67 5.59
CA ALA A 307 -7.41 -0.62 6.17
C ALA A 307 -8.39 -1.69 5.68
N VAL A 308 -7.89 -2.91 5.54
CA VAL A 308 -8.71 -4.12 5.51
C VAL A 308 -9.27 -4.42 6.91
N THR A 309 -8.46 -4.24 7.96
CA THR A 309 -8.75 -4.66 9.34
C THR A 309 -8.97 -3.50 10.31
N ASP A 310 -9.72 -3.74 11.40
CA ASP A 310 -9.91 -2.75 12.47
C ASP A 310 -8.73 -2.68 13.45
N VAL A 311 -8.11 -3.83 13.71
CA VAL A 311 -6.89 -4.04 14.53
C VAL A 311 -5.83 -4.76 13.70
N GLY A 312 -4.60 -4.88 14.19
CA GLY A 312 -3.59 -5.67 13.49
C GLY A 312 -3.95 -7.17 13.43
N PHE A 313 -3.50 -7.88 12.40
CA PHE A 313 -3.74 -9.31 12.18
C PHE A 313 -3.32 -10.16 13.39
N SER A 314 -2.21 -9.80 14.04
CA SER A 314 -1.74 -10.46 15.27
C SER A 314 -2.67 -10.29 16.47
N SER A 315 -3.56 -9.30 16.43
CA SER A 315 -4.55 -9.00 17.47
C SER A 315 -5.96 -9.49 17.13
N LEU A 316 -6.17 -10.07 15.94
CA LEU A 316 -7.47 -10.62 15.55
C LEU A 316 -7.75 -11.91 16.32
N LYS A 317 -9.03 -12.15 16.61
CA LYS A 317 -9.45 -13.47 17.08
C LYS A 317 -9.32 -14.46 15.93
N PRO A 318 -8.91 -15.71 16.18
CA PRO A 318 -8.83 -16.72 15.13
C PRO A 318 -10.13 -16.95 14.36
N SER A 319 -11.29 -16.74 15.00
CA SER A 319 -12.61 -16.81 14.36
C SER A 319 -12.87 -15.72 13.33
N ASP A 320 -12.14 -14.61 13.41
CA ASP A 320 -12.38 -13.41 12.61
C ASP A 320 -11.46 -13.36 11.37
N LEU A 321 -10.38 -14.15 11.35
CA LEU A 321 -9.45 -14.22 10.21
C LEU A 321 -10.16 -14.47 8.86
N PRO A 322 -11.15 -15.38 8.74
CA PRO A 322 -11.85 -15.61 7.47
C PRO A 322 -12.64 -14.38 6.96
N ILE A 323 -13.00 -13.44 7.82
CA ILE A 323 -13.72 -12.21 7.43
C ILE A 323 -12.82 -11.36 6.52
N TYR A 324 -11.54 -11.27 6.88
CA TYR A 324 -10.54 -10.39 6.26
C TYR A 324 -9.70 -11.08 5.18
N SER A 325 -9.70 -12.42 5.14
CA SER A 325 -9.06 -13.23 4.12
C SER A 325 -9.41 -12.74 2.70
N GLY A 326 -8.41 -12.68 1.81
CA GLY A 326 -8.60 -12.36 0.40
C GLY A 326 -9.13 -10.94 0.11
N LEU A 327 -9.04 -10.02 1.07
CA LEU A 327 -9.43 -8.62 0.87
C LEU A 327 -8.22 -7.73 0.52
N ALA A 328 -8.43 -6.79 -0.39
CA ALA A 328 -7.45 -5.80 -0.84
C ALA A 328 -7.99 -4.38 -0.63
N LEU A 329 -7.08 -3.40 -0.65
CA LEU A 329 -7.43 -2.00 -0.82
C LEU A 329 -7.40 -1.66 -2.31
N THR A 330 -8.56 -1.38 -2.90
CA THR A 330 -8.72 -1.07 -4.31
C THR A 330 -9.12 0.39 -4.47
N ARG A 331 -8.49 1.10 -5.39
CA ARG A 331 -8.81 2.49 -5.71
C ARG A 331 -10.23 2.59 -6.26
N LYS A 332 -11.02 3.52 -5.72
CA LYS A 332 -12.42 3.73 -6.06
C LYS A 332 -12.56 4.27 -7.48
N TRP A 333 -13.62 3.84 -8.14
CA TRP A 333 -14.06 4.38 -9.41
C TRP A 333 -15.32 5.23 -9.20
N ASP A 334 -15.30 6.51 -9.58
CA ASP A 334 -16.43 7.42 -9.38
C ASP A 334 -17.53 7.32 -10.47
N GLY A 335 -17.38 6.36 -11.39
CA GLY A 335 -18.22 6.21 -12.58
C GLY A 335 -17.58 6.78 -13.85
N ARG A 336 -16.50 7.58 -13.74
CA ARG A 336 -15.81 8.22 -14.86
C ARG A 336 -14.28 8.10 -14.79
N LYS A 337 -13.70 8.15 -13.60
CA LYS A 337 -12.26 8.03 -13.35
C LYS A 337 -12.00 7.34 -12.02
N PHE A 338 -10.74 6.92 -11.83
CA PHE A 338 -10.27 6.56 -10.50
C PHE A 338 -10.19 7.83 -9.63
N VAL A 339 -10.60 7.69 -8.37
CA VAL A 339 -10.55 8.73 -7.36
C VAL A 339 -9.13 8.85 -6.84
N ASP A 340 -8.64 10.09 -6.78
CA ASP A 340 -7.29 10.43 -6.35
C ASP A 340 -7.33 11.85 -5.76
N ASP A 341 -7.63 11.94 -4.47
CA ASP A 341 -7.75 13.21 -3.72
C ASP A 341 -6.59 13.37 -2.71
N ASP A 342 -5.48 12.66 -2.93
CA ASP A 342 -4.37 12.42 -2.00
C ASP A 342 -4.87 12.06 -0.60
N ASN A 343 -5.79 11.11 -0.51
CA ASN A 343 -6.39 10.69 0.75
C ASN A 343 -6.88 9.25 0.68
N SER A 344 -6.07 8.33 1.19
CA SER A 344 -6.36 6.88 1.19
C SER A 344 -7.74 6.51 1.70
N LYS A 345 -8.29 7.29 2.65
CA LYS A 345 -9.63 7.07 3.20
C LYS A 345 -10.73 7.29 2.15
N SER A 346 -10.61 8.32 1.33
CA SER A 346 -11.56 8.58 0.23
C SER A 346 -11.22 7.75 -1.01
N ASP A 347 -9.94 7.55 -1.28
CA ASP A 347 -9.46 7.09 -2.58
C ASP A 347 -9.58 5.58 -2.72
N PHE A 348 -9.52 4.83 -1.62
CA PHE A 348 -9.58 3.37 -1.62
C PHE A 348 -10.84 2.84 -0.92
N GLU A 349 -11.27 1.66 -1.35
CA GLU A 349 -12.29 0.82 -0.72
C GLU A 349 -11.74 -0.59 -0.50
N VAL A 350 -12.37 -1.32 0.42
CA VAL A 350 -12.03 -2.73 0.66
C VAL A 350 -12.85 -3.59 -0.28
N LYS A 351 -12.19 -4.40 -1.09
CA LYS A 351 -12.81 -5.35 -2.03
C LYS A 351 -12.12 -6.70 -1.95
N VAL A 352 -12.75 -7.73 -2.49
CA VAL A 352 -12.05 -9.00 -2.75
C VAL A 352 -10.95 -8.73 -3.77
N ALA A 353 -9.76 -9.27 -3.53
CA ALA A 353 -8.60 -9.09 -4.39
C ALA A 353 -8.96 -9.41 -5.85
N ALA A 354 -8.57 -8.54 -6.79
CA ALA A 354 -8.93 -8.70 -8.20
C ALA A 354 -8.36 -10.00 -8.81
N LEU A 355 -7.25 -10.49 -8.27
CA LEU A 355 -6.57 -11.71 -8.70
C LEU A 355 -7.03 -12.97 -7.95
N SER A 356 -8.03 -12.90 -7.06
CA SER A 356 -8.58 -14.07 -6.38
C SER A 356 -8.99 -15.16 -7.36
N ARG A 357 -8.64 -16.40 -7.02
CA ARG A 357 -9.08 -17.60 -7.76
C ARG A 357 -10.59 -17.68 -7.79
N ARG A 358 -11.13 -18.38 -8.79
CA ARG A 358 -12.57 -18.52 -8.98
C ARG A 358 -13.02 -19.96 -8.82
N ASP A 359 -14.15 -20.15 -8.15
CA ASP A 359 -14.82 -21.45 -8.06
C ASP A 359 -15.43 -21.86 -9.42
N LYS A 360 -16.02 -23.06 -9.48
CA LYS A 360 -16.68 -23.58 -10.70
C LYS A 360 -17.86 -22.72 -11.18
N LYS A 361 -18.38 -21.82 -10.34
CA LYS A 361 -19.48 -20.90 -10.64
C LYS A 361 -18.96 -19.50 -11.01
N GLY A 362 -17.65 -19.28 -10.99
CA GLY A 362 -17.00 -18.00 -11.28
C GLY A 362 -16.91 -17.04 -10.09
N ASN A 363 -17.30 -17.47 -8.88
CA ASN A 363 -17.22 -16.63 -7.69
C ASN A 363 -15.77 -16.59 -7.18
N PRO A 364 -15.29 -15.43 -6.70
CA PRO A 364 -14.01 -15.37 -6.01
C PRO A 364 -13.97 -16.30 -4.80
N ILE A 365 -12.87 -17.02 -4.66
CA ILE A 365 -12.53 -17.80 -3.48
C ILE A 365 -11.79 -16.87 -2.52
N LYS A 366 -12.20 -16.87 -1.25
CA LYS A 366 -11.66 -16.02 -0.19
C LYS A 366 -11.13 -16.85 0.96
#